data_AF-A0AAW4I9P1-F1
#
_entry.id   AF-A0AAW4I9P1-F1
#
_cell.length_a   1.000
_cell.length_b   1.000
_cell.length_c   1.000
_cell.angle_alpha   90.00
_cell.angle_beta   90.00
_cell.angle_gamma   90.00
#
_symmetry.space_group_name_H-M   'P 1'
#
loop_
_entity.id
_entity.type
_entity.pdbx_description
1 polymer ?
#
loop_
_entity_poly.entity_id
_entity_poly.type
_entity_poly.pdbx_seq_one_letter_code
_entity_poly.pdbx_strand_id
1 'polypeptide(L)'
;MAFNFIRAAAAGAALALCASGGAYAAVNLPALKIDKTQTTVSGLSSGGFMAVQLHVAYSATFAKGVGVVAGGPFYCAEGSVVNATGRCMASPTGIPTSTLVNTTNTWAGQGVIDPVANLQNSKVYLFSGTLDSVVKTGVMDALRTYYNSFVPAANVVYKKDIASEHAMVTDDYGNGCSTKGAPYISDCNFDLAGAMLQHLYGTLNARNNATLPSGNFIEFNQSEFISNHGMATTGWAYVPQACQAGGTATCKLHVVLHGCKQNVNDVQQQYVRNTGYNRWADSNNIVMLYPQTSLAATNSCWDWWGYDSANYSKKSGPQMAAIKAMVDRVGSGGTTNPPVDLPAPTGVSTSGATASSMAIGWNAVSGAASYNVYRNGNKTNALPVTATNFTDTGLAASTTYSWTVRAADGNGAEGAVSAAASGTTLAASGGGTGTCTTASNYAHTMAGRAYVYGGYTFALGSNQSMGLWNIFVNNTLKQTSPNYYVIGTCP
;
A
#
# COMPACT_ATOMS: atom_id res chain seq x y z
N MET A 1 0.13 58.54 -48.27
CA MET A 1 -0.07 57.13 -48.69
C MET A 1 -0.81 56.44 -47.53
N ALA A 2 -2.13 56.59 -47.46
CA ALA A 2 -3.16 55.58 -47.82
C ALA A 2 -2.94 54.26 -47.05
N PHE A 3 -3.83 53.78 -46.16
CA PHE A 3 -5.26 53.55 -46.39
C PHE A 3 -6.13 53.60 -45.12
N ASN A 4 -7.39 53.92 -45.38
CA ASN A 4 -8.51 54.14 -44.47
C ASN A 4 -9.38 52.88 -44.34
N PHE A 5 -10.00 52.74 -43.16
CA PHE A 5 -11.28 52.10 -42.83
C PHE A 5 -11.56 50.62 -43.16
N ILE A 6 -11.36 49.79 -42.13
CA ILE A 6 -12.34 48.93 -41.44
C ILE A 6 -13.61 48.59 -42.25
N ARG A 7 -13.72 47.32 -42.67
CA ARG A 7 -15.01 46.64 -42.90
C ARG A 7 -15.29 45.72 -41.72
N ALA A 8 -16.50 45.86 -41.18
CA ALA A 8 -17.07 45.01 -40.16
C ALA A 8 -17.62 43.69 -40.76
N ALA A 9 -17.59 42.68 -39.89
CA ALA A 9 -18.51 41.55 -39.74
C ALA A 9 -18.51 40.42 -40.79
N ALA A 10 -17.99 39.26 -40.37
CA ALA A 10 -18.78 38.03 -40.31
C ALA A 10 -18.24 37.14 -39.19
N ALA A 11 -19.05 36.93 -38.15
CA ALA A 11 -18.77 36.02 -37.06
C ALA A 11 -18.90 34.57 -37.57
N GLY A 12 -17.78 33.87 -37.71
CA GLY A 12 -17.74 32.41 -37.82
C GLY A 12 -17.55 31.82 -36.44
N ALA A 13 -18.61 31.26 -35.85
CA ALA A 13 -18.51 30.50 -34.61
C ALA A 13 -17.71 29.22 -34.87
N ALA A 14 -16.42 29.23 -34.51
CA ALA A 14 -15.64 28.01 -34.40
C ALA A 14 -16.04 27.31 -33.09
N LEU A 15 -16.94 26.32 -33.20
CA LEU A 15 -17.11 25.32 -32.14
C LEU A 15 -15.75 24.64 -31.94
N ALA A 16 -15.05 25.00 -30.87
CA ALA A 16 -13.97 24.18 -30.35
C ALA A 16 -14.60 22.87 -29.89
N LEU A 17 -14.43 21.80 -30.68
CA LEU A 17 -14.63 20.45 -30.18
C LEU A 17 -13.59 20.24 -29.07
N CYS A 18 -14.01 20.44 -27.83
CA CYS A 18 -13.36 19.84 -26.68
C CYS A 18 -13.41 18.32 -26.89
N ALA A 19 -12.32 17.75 -27.40
CA ALA A 19 -12.09 16.32 -27.31
C ALA A 19 -12.00 16.01 -25.82
N SER A 20 -13.13 15.58 -25.24
CA SER A 20 -13.16 14.90 -23.95
C SER A 20 -12.30 13.65 -24.10
N GLY A 21 -11.03 13.74 -23.72
CA GLY A 21 -10.20 12.57 -23.52
C GLY A 21 -10.92 11.68 -22.52
N GLY A 22 -11.45 10.55 -23.00
CA GLY A 22 -12.15 9.61 -22.14
C GLY A 22 -11.24 9.24 -20.97
N ALA A 23 -11.76 9.38 -19.75
CA ALA A 23 -11.10 8.80 -18.59
C ALA A 23 -11.02 7.29 -18.83
N TYR A 24 -9.83 6.79 -19.17
CA TYR A 24 -9.59 5.37 -19.23
C TYR A 24 -9.73 4.83 -17.81
N ALA A 25 -10.55 3.79 -17.63
CA ALA A 25 -10.67 3.13 -16.34
C ALA A 25 -9.28 2.64 -15.90
N ALA A 26 -8.95 2.86 -14.61
CA ALA A 26 -7.69 2.37 -14.04
C ALA A 26 -7.58 0.85 -14.27
N VAL A 27 -6.44 0.42 -14.79
CA VAL A 27 -6.20 -1.00 -15.12
C VAL A 27 -5.74 -1.78 -13.90
N ASN A 28 -5.74 -3.11 -13.95
CA ASN A 28 -5.07 -3.88 -12.91
C ASN A 28 -3.56 -3.59 -12.93
N LEU A 29 -2.94 -3.54 -11.75
CA LEU A 29 -1.49 -3.36 -11.66
C LEU A 29 -0.79 -4.56 -12.35
N PRO A 30 0.06 -4.32 -13.35
CA PRO A 30 0.61 -5.40 -14.17
C PRO A 30 1.63 -6.22 -13.39
N ALA A 31 1.71 -7.51 -13.73
CA ALA A 31 2.80 -8.39 -13.32
C ALA A 31 3.94 -8.29 -14.34
N LEU A 32 5.15 -7.94 -13.90
CA LEU A 32 6.30 -7.63 -14.75
C LEU A 32 7.53 -8.47 -14.38
N LYS A 33 8.50 -8.54 -15.30
CA LYS A 33 9.78 -9.21 -15.09
C LYS A 33 10.72 -8.40 -14.24
N ILE A 34 10.58 -8.52 -12.92
CA ILE A 34 11.40 -7.80 -11.93
C ILE A 34 12.43 -8.73 -11.29
N ASP A 35 13.69 -8.29 -11.25
CA ASP A 35 14.67 -8.81 -10.30
C ASP A 35 14.35 -8.25 -8.91
N LYS A 36 13.69 -9.08 -8.10
CA LYS A 36 13.22 -8.71 -6.75
C LYS A 36 14.39 -8.28 -5.84
N THR A 37 15.61 -8.75 -6.08
CA THR A 37 16.80 -8.37 -5.30
C THR A 37 17.23 -6.92 -5.55
N GLN A 38 16.71 -6.29 -6.62
CA GLN A 38 16.95 -4.89 -6.98
C GLN A 38 15.78 -3.97 -6.60
N THR A 39 14.94 -4.39 -5.65
CA THR A 39 13.81 -3.57 -5.19
C THR A 39 14.28 -2.56 -4.15
N THR A 40 13.97 -1.28 -4.37
CA THR A 40 14.28 -0.18 -3.43
C THR A 40 13.06 0.71 -3.22
N VAL A 41 13.10 1.59 -2.23
CA VAL A 41 12.03 2.56 -1.94
C VAL A 41 12.59 3.94 -1.63
N SER A 42 11.88 5.00 -1.98
CA SER A 42 12.19 6.35 -1.54
C SER A 42 10.93 7.18 -1.27
N GLY A 43 11.11 8.32 -0.60
CA GLY A 43 10.04 9.29 -0.47
C GLY A 43 10.44 10.61 0.16
N LEU A 44 9.53 11.58 0.05
CA LEU A 44 9.62 12.91 0.67
C LEU A 44 8.71 13.01 1.89
N SER A 45 9.14 13.70 2.95
CA SER A 45 8.27 14.09 4.07
C SER A 45 7.63 12.85 4.74
N SER A 46 6.30 12.80 4.89
CA SER A 46 5.59 11.59 5.32
C SER A 46 5.89 10.36 4.46
N GLY A 47 6.12 10.53 3.15
CA GLY A 47 6.60 9.48 2.26
C GLY A 47 8.04 9.05 2.57
N GLY A 48 8.89 9.97 3.05
CA GLY A 48 10.23 9.66 3.55
C GLY A 48 10.18 8.86 4.84
N PHE A 49 9.31 9.22 5.79
CA PHE A 49 9.05 8.38 6.97
C PHE A 49 8.51 7.01 6.57
N MET A 50 7.52 6.94 5.67
CA MET A 50 6.97 5.68 5.17
C MET A 50 8.02 4.82 4.45
N ALA A 51 8.94 5.43 3.68
CA ALA A 51 10.06 4.72 3.06
C ALA A 51 10.97 4.07 4.12
N VAL A 52 11.25 4.75 5.23
CA VAL A 52 11.96 4.18 6.38
C VAL A 52 11.18 3.03 7.01
N GLN A 53 9.85 3.18 7.19
CA GLN A 53 9.00 2.11 7.74
C GLN A 53 9.00 0.87 6.85
N LEU A 54 8.83 1.02 5.54
CA LEU A 54 8.87 -0.09 4.58
C LEU A 54 10.25 -0.75 4.55
N HIS A 55 11.32 0.04 4.50
CA HIS A 55 12.68 -0.48 4.47
C HIS A 55 13.03 -1.29 5.72
N VAL A 56 12.56 -0.88 6.90
CA VAL A 56 12.81 -1.61 8.16
C VAL A 56 11.84 -2.78 8.33
N ALA A 57 10.54 -2.57 8.11
CA ALA A 57 9.50 -3.58 8.34
C ALA A 57 9.54 -4.72 7.34
N TYR A 58 9.87 -4.41 6.07
CA TYR A 58 9.99 -5.34 4.96
C TYR A 58 11.41 -5.33 4.38
N SER A 59 12.42 -5.30 5.25
CA SER A 59 13.83 -5.23 4.86
C SER A 59 14.28 -6.36 3.94
N ALA A 60 13.63 -7.53 3.94
CA ALA A 60 13.91 -8.58 2.96
C ALA A 60 13.52 -8.17 1.53
N THR A 61 12.45 -7.39 1.39
CA THR A 61 11.97 -6.89 0.08
C THR A 61 12.79 -5.69 -0.40
N PHE A 62 13.11 -4.77 0.51
CA PHE A 62 13.84 -3.55 0.19
C PHE A 62 15.34 -3.65 0.52
N ALA A 63 15.89 -4.87 0.54
CA ALA A 63 17.26 -5.16 0.96
C ALA A 63 18.33 -4.41 0.14
N LYS A 64 17.99 -3.97 -1.06
CA LYS A 64 18.90 -3.18 -1.89
C LYS A 64 19.12 -1.77 -1.31
N GLY A 65 18.09 -1.16 -0.72
CA GLY A 65 18.24 0.14 -0.10
C GLY A 65 17.03 1.08 -0.12
N VAL A 66 17.26 2.25 0.45
CA VAL A 66 16.26 3.31 0.65
C VAL A 66 16.81 4.71 0.36
N GLY A 67 15.96 5.57 -0.17
CA GLY A 67 16.18 7.02 -0.24
C GLY A 67 15.22 7.78 0.66
N VAL A 68 15.72 8.71 1.47
CA VAL A 68 14.87 9.46 2.42
C VAL A 68 15.12 10.95 2.25
N VAL A 69 14.08 11.68 1.85
CA VAL A 69 14.11 13.12 1.65
C VAL A 69 13.26 13.77 2.74
N ALA A 70 13.87 14.54 3.64
CA ALA A 70 13.17 15.23 4.73
C ALA A 70 12.17 14.33 5.51
N GLY A 71 12.59 13.10 5.85
CA GLY A 71 11.84 12.15 6.67
C GLY A 71 12.38 12.07 8.10
N GLY A 72 12.45 10.87 8.68
CA GLY A 72 13.04 10.69 10.01
C GLY A 72 13.12 9.24 10.48
N PRO A 73 13.63 9.01 11.71
CA PRO A 73 13.85 7.68 12.26
C PRO A 73 12.62 6.79 12.26
N PHE A 74 12.85 5.48 12.13
CA PHE A 74 11.80 4.48 12.27
C PHE A 74 11.10 4.63 13.62
N TYR A 75 9.76 4.62 13.61
CA TYR A 75 8.92 4.75 14.80
C TYR A 75 9.16 6.05 15.62
N CYS A 76 9.71 7.11 15.01
CA CYS A 76 10.05 8.35 15.73
C CYS A 76 8.88 8.95 16.52
N ALA A 77 7.68 8.92 15.91
CA ALA A 77 6.47 9.47 16.51
C ALA A 77 5.96 8.64 17.71
N GLU A 78 6.33 7.37 17.82
CA GLU A 78 5.86 6.46 18.89
C GLU A 78 4.33 6.45 19.06
N GLY A 79 3.57 6.64 17.96
CA GLY A 79 2.10 6.68 18.02
C GLY A 79 1.53 7.99 18.57
N SER A 80 2.34 9.06 18.69
CA SER A 80 1.96 10.34 19.28
C SER A 80 2.09 11.48 18.29
N VAL A 81 0.99 12.21 18.07
CA VAL A 81 0.98 13.43 17.25
C VAL A 81 1.87 14.54 17.84
N VAL A 82 2.05 14.56 19.16
CA VAL A 82 2.93 15.52 19.85
C VAL A 82 4.39 15.24 19.52
N ASN A 83 4.79 13.97 19.54
CA ASN A 83 6.13 13.57 19.12
C ASN A 83 6.33 13.80 17.62
N ALA A 84 5.33 13.47 16.81
CA ALA A 84 5.35 13.65 15.36
C ALA A 84 5.60 15.13 15.00
N THR A 85 4.73 16.03 15.47
CA THR A 85 4.81 17.47 15.14
C THR A 85 5.92 18.21 15.89
N GLY A 86 6.30 17.72 17.08
CA GLY A 86 7.40 18.26 17.87
C GLY A 86 8.75 17.69 17.45
N ARG A 87 9.25 16.69 18.18
CA ARG A 87 10.63 16.21 18.01
C ARG A 87 10.93 15.54 16.68
N CYS A 88 9.93 15.02 15.98
CA CYS A 88 10.14 14.40 14.67
C CYS A 88 9.96 15.39 13.50
N MET A 89 9.71 16.67 13.76
CA MET A 89 9.53 17.70 12.73
C MET A 89 10.19 19.03 13.14
N ALA A 90 9.55 19.78 14.04
CA ALA A 90 9.89 21.18 14.32
C ALA A 90 11.05 21.36 15.31
N SER A 91 11.23 20.43 16.25
CA SER A 91 12.16 20.59 17.38
C SER A 91 12.96 19.31 17.66
N PRO A 92 13.94 18.94 16.80
CA PRO A 92 14.60 17.63 16.82
C PRO A 92 15.43 17.31 18.08
N THR A 93 15.55 18.26 19.01
CA THR A 93 16.16 18.01 20.32
C THR A 93 15.43 16.88 21.05
N GLY A 94 16.18 15.86 21.47
CA GLY A 94 15.64 14.77 22.30
C GLY A 94 14.96 13.64 21.55
N ILE A 95 15.18 13.47 20.24
CA ILE A 95 14.83 12.22 19.54
C ILE A 95 15.60 11.05 20.18
N PRO A 96 14.92 10.02 20.74
CA PRO A 96 15.57 8.97 21.51
C PRO A 96 16.08 7.84 20.61
N THR A 97 17.10 8.10 19.78
CA THR A 97 17.57 7.14 18.76
C THR A 97 17.93 5.77 19.34
N SER A 98 18.55 5.70 20.51
CA SER A 98 18.87 4.44 21.20
C SER A 98 17.61 3.63 21.56
N THR A 99 16.56 4.28 22.06
CA THR A 99 15.26 3.65 22.34
C THR A 99 14.61 3.15 21.04
N LEU A 100 14.65 3.94 19.96
CA LEU A 100 14.09 3.54 18.67
C LEU A 100 14.83 2.31 18.08
N VAL A 101 16.15 2.26 18.23
CA VAL A 101 16.97 1.09 17.86
C VAL A 101 16.58 -0.13 18.70
N ASN A 102 16.42 0.03 20.02
CA ASN A 102 15.99 -1.06 20.90
C ASN A 102 14.59 -1.60 20.55
N THR A 103 13.64 -0.69 20.26
CA THR A 103 12.30 -1.06 19.79
C THR A 103 12.37 -1.83 18.47
N THR A 104 13.22 -1.39 17.54
CA THR A 104 13.43 -2.08 16.26
C THR A 104 13.95 -3.51 16.49
N ASN A 105 15.00 -3.69 17.29
CA ASN A 105 15.54 -5.01 17.60
C ASN A 105 14.50 -5.91 18.28
N THR A 106 13.72 -5.36 19.21
CA THR A 106 12.64 -6.08 19.91
C THR A 106 11.58 -6.56 18.93
N TRP A 107 11.10 -5.69 18.04
CA TRP A 107 10.07 -6.03 17.06
C TRP A 107 10.56 -7.00 15.99
N ALA A 108 11.85 -6.93 15.62
CA ALA A 108 12.48 -7.92 14.75
C ALA A 108 12.54 -9.30 15.43
N GLY A 109 12.92 -9.36 16.71
CA GLY A 109 12.90 -10.59 17.50
C GLY A 109 11.49 -11.20 17.68
N GLN A 110 10.45 -10.36 17.62
CA GLN A 110 9.04 -10.79 17.65
C GLN A 110 8.49 -11.21 16.27
N GLY A 111 9.23 -10.96 15.18
CA GLY A 111 8.79 -11.26 13.82
C GLY A 111 7.70 -10.32 13.26
N VAL A 112 7.37 -9.23 13.97
CA VAL A 112 6.39 -8.24 13.49
C VAL A 112 6.99 -7.24 12.48
N ILE A 113 8.32 -7.22 12.38
CA ILE A 113 9.14 -6.68 11.28
C ILE A 113 10.19 -7.72 10.87
N ASP A 114 10.81 -7.53 9.71
CA ASP A 114 11.90 -8.40 9.25
C ASP A 114 13.15 -8.31 10.16
N PRO A 115 14.02 -9.35 10.14
CA PRO A 115 15.30 -9.31 10.84
C PRO A 115 16.14 -8.08 10.46
N VAL A 116 16.70 -7.40 11.45
CA VAL A 116 17.59 -6.23 11.23
C VAL A 116 18.86 -6.59 10.45
N ALA A 117 19.27 -7.87 10.43
CA ALA A 117 20.40 -8.35 9.65
C ALA A 117 20.24 -8.10 8.14
N ASN A 118 19.01 -8.06 7.63
CA ASN A 118 18.73 -7.76 6.23
C ASN A 118 19.16 -6.33 5.84
N LEU A 119 19.27 -5.40 6.81
CA LEU A 119 19.66 -4.02 6.56
C LEU A 119 21.18 -3.86 6.33
N GLN A 120 22.01 -4.82 6.74
CA GLN A 120 23.46 -4.66 6.79
C GLN A 120 24.10 -4.34 5.42
N ASN A 121 23.48 -4.82 4.34
CA ASN A 121 23.96 -4.61 2.98
C ASN A 121 23.21 -3.50 2.23
N SER A 122 22.19 -2.91 2.84
CA SER A 122 21.37 -1.88 2.22
C SER A 122 22.18 -0.62 1.93
N LYS A 123 21.92 0.01 0.77
CA LYS A 123 22.37 1.37 0.49
C LYS A 123 21.35 2.37 1.02
N VAL A 124 21.81 3.39 1.73
CA VAL A 124 20.94 4.44 2.30
C VAL A 124 21.36 5.79 1.75
N TYR A 125 20.42 6.50 1.12
CA TYR A 125 20.63 7.88 0.67
C TYR A 125 19.72 8.81 1.49
N LEU A 126 20.31 9.80 2.14
CA LEU A 126 19.60 10.79 2.96
C LEU A 126 19.73 12.17 2.32
N PHE A 127 18.63 12.93 2.34
CA PHE A 127 18.62 14.32 1.89
C PHE A 127 17.87 15.23 2.89
N SER A 128 18.47 16.38 3.21
CA SER A 128 17.80 17.46 3.93
C SER A 128 18.21 18.82 3.34
N GLY A 129 17.23 19.68 3.10
CA GLY A 129 17.50 21.07 2.75
C GLY A 129 17.93 21.87 3.97
N THR A 130 18.93 22.75 3.84
CA THR A 130 19.40 23.59 4.96
C THR A 130 18.38 24.63 5.39
N LEU A 131 17.40 24.95 4.52
CA LEU A 131 16.30 25.86 4.81
C LEU A 131 15.01 25.14 5.22
N ASP A 132 15.00 23.80 5.29
CA ASP A 132 13.77 23.05 5.58
C ASP A 132 13.13 23.51 6.89
N SER A 133 11.96 24.14 6.75
CA SER A 133 11.20 24.69 7.87
C SER A 133 10.20 23.72 8.49
N VAL A 134 10.00 22.54 7.89
CA VAL A 134 8.96 21.57 8.27
C VAL A 134 9.56 20.36 8.96
N VAL A 135 10.53 19.70 8.32
CA VAL A 135 11.29 18.59 8.90
C VAL A 135 12.73 19.04 9.02
N LYS A 136 13.06 19.57 10.20
CA LYS A 136 14.36 20.17 10.45
C LYS A 136 15.49 19.18 10.22
N THR A 137 16.63 19.64 9.72
CA THR A 137 17.82 18.82 9.42
C THR A 137 18.27 17.95 10.60
N GLY A 138 18.06 18.39 11.84
CA GLY A 138 18.35 17.59 13.04
C GLY A 138 17.56 16.27 13.12
N VAL A 139 16.35 16.19 12.55
CA VAL A 139 15.58 14.93 12.44
C VAL A 139 16.31 13.94 11.53
N MET A 140 16.82 14.44 10.40
CA MET A 140 17.57 13.64 9.43
C MET A 140 18.99 13.29 9.95
N ASP A 141 19.60 14.14 10.78
CA ASP A 141 20.81 13.78 11.54
C ASP A 141 20.53 12.61 12.51
N ALA A 142 19.40 12.63 13.23
CA ALA A 142 18.97 11.51 14.07
C ALA A 142 18.68 10.24 13.26
N LEU A 143 18.11 10.37 12.05
CA LEU A 143 17.91 9.24 11.13
C LEU A 143 19.23 8.62 10.68
N ARG A 144 20.25 9.44 10.38
CA ARG A 144 21.59 8.92 10.08
C ARG A 144 22.17 8.13 11.24
N THR A 145 22.04 8.65 12.47
CA THR A 145 22.46 7.93 13.68
C THR A 145 21.71 6.62 13.85
N TYR A 146 20.39 6.61 13.61
CA TYR A 146 19.58 5.38 13.63
C TYR A 146 20.09 4.36 12.59
N TYR A 147 20.26 4.76 11.33
CA TYR A 147 20.71 3.84 10.28
C TYR A 147 22.12 3.30 10.54
N ASN A 148 23.04 4.12 11.04
CA ASN A 148 24.40 3.68 11.38
C ASN A 148 24.45 2.60 12.49
N SER A 149 23.32 2.34 13.18
CA SER A 149 23.21 1.23 14.14
C SER A 149 22.95 -0.13 13.46
N PHE A 150 22.54 -0.14 12.20
CA PHE A 150 22.19 -1.35 11.44
C PHE A 150 22.92 -1.48 10.10
N VAL A 151 23.34 -0.35 9.53
CA VAL A 151 23.94 -0.22 8.21
C VAL A 151 25.35 0.36 8.38
N PRO A 152 26.39 -0.23 7.74
CA PRO A 152 27.73 0.34 7.75
C PRO A 152 27.73 1.79 7.24
N ALA A 153 28.46 2.68 7.91
CA ALA A 153 28.51 4.10 7.53
C ALA A 153 28.95 4.32 6.07
N ALA A 154 29.77 3.42 5.50
CA ALA A 154 30.19 3.45 4.10
C ALA A 154 29.05 3.24 3.09
N ASN A 155 27.91 2.67 3.53
CA ASN A 155 26.71 2.49 2.72
C ASN A 155 25.71 3.64 2.86
N VAL A 156 25.99 4.63 3.73
CA VAL A 156 25.09 5.76 4.01
C VAL A 156 25.66 7.06 3.42
N VAL A 157 24.97 7.61 2.42
CA VAL A 157 25.23 8.96 1.90
C VAL A 157 24.23 9.93 2.51
N TYR A 158 24.70 11.12 2.90
CA TYR A 158 23.84 12.18 3.40
C TYR A 158 24.18 13.53 2.76
N LYS A 159 23.30 13.97 1.86
CA LYS A 159 23.36 15.27 1.19
C LYS A 159 22.56 16.30 2.00
N LYS A 160 23.22 17.32 2.55
CA LYS A 160 22.59 18.31 3.45
C LYS A 160 23.13 19.74 3.33
N ASP A 161 23.65 20.07 2.17
CA ASP A 161 24.35 21.31 1.84
C ASP A 161 23.62 22.14 0.76
N ILE A 162 22.38 21.75 0.41
CA ILE A 162 21.54 22.49 -0.53
C ILE A 162 20.59 23.39 0.25
N ALA A 163 20.55 24.67 -0.10
CA ALA A 163 19.66 25.67 0.48
C ALA A 163 18.22 25.54 -0.04
N SER A 164 17.61 24.37 0.16
CA SER A 164 16.23 24.09 -0.20
C SER A 164 15.30 24.19 1.01
N GLU A 165 14.09 24.69 0.78
CA GLU A 165 12.96 24.52 1.68
C GLU A 165 12.42 23.08 1.62
N HIS A 166 11.31 22.81 2.32
CA HIS A 166 10.69 21.49 2.37
C HIS A 166 10.07 21.07 1.02
N ALA A 167 10.85 20.38 0.17
CA ALA A 167 10.44 19.94 -1.17
C ALA A 167 11.26 18.74 -1.66
N MET A 168 10.73 18.04 -2.68
CA MET A 168 11.52 17.17 -3.53
C MET A 168 12.35 18.05 -4.47
N VAL A 169 13.66 17.98 -4.37
CA VAL A 169 14.56 18.81 -5.18
C VAL A 169 14.78 18.19 -6.57
N THR A 170 14.82 19.03 -7.59
CA THR A 170 15.16 18.69 -8.97
C THR A 170 16.20 19.68 -9.52
N ASP A 171 16.62 19.46 -10.75
CA ASP A 171 17.53 20.33 -11.49
C ASP A 171 16.87 21.13 -12.63
N ASP A 172 15.56 20.97 -12.84
CA ASP A 172 14.88 21.59 -13.99
C ASP A 172 13.35 21.78 -13.84
N TYR A 173 12.78 21.50 -12.66
CA TYR A 173 11.33 21.64 -12.46
C TYR A 173 10.94 22.02 -11.02
N GLY A 174 10.00 22.95 -10.92
CA GLY A 174 9.26 23.22 -9.69
C GLY A 174 9.38 24.67 -9.25
N ASN A 175 9.10 24.90 -7.98
CA ASN A 175 9.27 26.21 -7.36
C ASN A 175 10.75 26.58 -7.25
N GLY A 176 11.04 27.83 -6.88
CA GLY A 176 12.38 28.20 -6.46
C GLY A 176 12.83 27.38 -5.24
N CYS A 177 14.13 27.10 -5.15
CA CYS A 177 14.68 26.23 -4.11
C CYS A 177 14.31 26.66 -2.67
N SER A 178 14.27 27.96 -2.39
CA SER A 178 13.91 28.53 -1.09
C SER A 178 12.39 28.72 -0.88
N THR A 179 11.56 28.19 -1.76
CA THR A 179 10.09 28.34 -1.70
C THR A 179 9.45 27.10 -1.09
N LYS A 180 8.69 27.30 0.00
CA LYS A 180 7.80 26.29 0.57
C LYS A 180 6.38 26.47 0.04
N GLY A 181 5.95 25.59 -0.86
CA GLY A 181 4.59 25.60 -1.39
C GLY A 181 4.34 24.46 -2.37
N ALA A 182 3.07 24.23 -2.73
CA ALA A 182 2.70 23.28 -3.76
C ALA A 182 3.44 23.57 -5.08
N PRO A 183 3.86 22.55 -5.85
CA PRO A 183 3.62 21.13 -5.64
C PRO A 183 4.60 20.47 -4.64
N TYR A 184 5.38 21.25 -3.87
CA TYR A 184 6.49 20.80 -3.02
C TYR A 184 7.54 20.02 -3.82
N ILE A 185 7.78 20.50 -5.04
CA ILE A 185 8.88 20.13 -5.92
C ILE A 185 9.59 21.44 -6.24
N SER A 186 10.91 21.47 -6.15
CA SER A 186 11.67 22.70 -6.35
C SER A 186 12.86 22.46 -7.27
N ASP A 187 13.09 23.37 -8.20
CA ASP A 187 14.32 23.43 -8.97
C ASP A 187 15.40 24.08 -8.10
N CYS A 188 16.38 23.26 -7.71
CA CYS A 188 17.57 23.70 -6.99
C CYS A 188 18.84 23.44 -7.80
N ASN A 189 18.73 23.24 -9.12
CA ASN A 189 19.86 22.86 -9.96
C ASN A 189 20.60 21.61 -9.42
N PHE A 190 19.84 20.65 -8.85
CA PHE A 190 20.40 19.41 -8.33
C PHE A 190 19.50 18.20 -8.61
N ASP A 191 20.04 17.24 -9.37
CA ASP A 191 19.34 16.01 -9.71
C ASP A 191 19.36 15.02 -8.52
N LEU A 192 18.46 15.26 -7.57
CA LEU A 192 18.32 14.42 -6.37
C LEU A 192 17.93 12.98 -6.72
N ALA A 193 16.98 12.79 -7.64
CA ALA A 193 16.55 11.46 -8.06
C ALA A 193 17.71 10.67 -8.68
N GLY A 194 18.49 11.30 -9.56
CA GLY A 194 19.67 10.70 -10.17
C GLY A 194 20.77 10.36 -9.16
N ALA A 195 21.11 11.29 -8.27
CA ALA A 195 22.11 11.05 -7.22
C ALA A 195 21.71 9.89 -6.29
N MET A 196 20.43 9.84 -5.92
CA MET A 196 19.87 8.79 -5.08
C MET A 196 19.88 7.43 -5.79
N LEU A 197 19.35 7.35 -7.01
CA LEU A 197 19.29 6.10 -7.78
C LEU A 197 20.70 5.54 -8.06
N GLN A 198 21.67 6.40 -8.35
CA GLN A 198 23.07 5.97 -8.55
C GLN A 198 23.71 5.44 -7.28
N HIS A 199 23.42 6.02 -6.11
CA HIS A 199 23.88 5.44 -4.84
C HIS A 199 23.27 4.06 -4.56
N LEU A 200 21.97 3.93 -4.84
CA LEU A 200 21.22 2.70 -4.61
C LEU A 200 21.62 1.57 -5.56
N TYR A 201 21.79 1.87 -6.85
CA TYR A 201 22.00 0.88 -7.90
C TYR A 201 23.44 0.78 -8.41
N GLY A 202 24.32 1.70 -8.02
CA GLY A 202 25.65 1.88 -8.61
C GLY A 202 25.57 2.69 -9.91
N THR A 203 26.55 2.50 -10.78
CA THR A 203 26.61 3.17 -12.08
C THR A 203 25.35 2.90 -12.92
N LEU A 204 24.72 3.96 -13.41
CA LEU A 204 23.55 3.92 -14.29
C LEU A 204 23.88 4.58 -15.63
N ASN A 205 23.17 4.17 -16.69
CA ASN A 205 23.16 4.88 -17.97
C ASN A 205 22.67 6.31 -17.77
N ALA A 206 23.15 7.23 -18.60
CA ALA A 206 22.69 8.62 -18.62
C ALA A 206 21.17 8.69 -18.78
N ARG A 207 20.52 9.56 -17.99
CA ARG A 207 19.07 9.75 -18.02
C ARG A 207 18.56 10.18 -19.40
N ASN A 208 17.33 9.79 -19.74
CA ASN A 208 16.65 10.24 -20.94
C ASN A 208 16.12 11.67 -20.75
N ASN A 209 16.64 12.64 -21.50
CA ASN A 209 16.19 14.05 -21.47
C ASN A 209 15.10 14.35 -22.53
N ALA A 210 14.68 13.37 -23.33
CA ALA A 210 13.57 13.53 -24.26
C ALA A 210 12.22 13.45 -23.53
N THR A 211 11.15 13.87 -24.23
CA THR A 211 9.78 13.69 -23.73
C THR A 211 9.47 12.20 -23.57
N LEU A 212 9.14 11.79 -22.34
CA LEU A 212 8.83 10.40 -22.04
C LEU A 212 7.46 9.99 -22.64
N PRO A 213 7.33 8.77 -23.19
CA PRO A 213 6.06 8.32 -23.77
C PRO A 213 4.93 8.30 -22.74
N SER A 214 3.78 8.88 -23.08
CA SER A 214 2.61 8.91 -22.20
C SER A 214 2.09 7.51 -21.86
N GLY A 215 2.16 6.58 -22.81
CA GLY A 215 1.75 5.18 -22.64
C GLY A 215 2.58 4.39 -21.63
N ASN A 216 3.75 4.90 -21.22
CA ASN A 216 4.55 4.26 -20.16
C ASN A 216 4.04 4.60 -18.76
N PHE A 217 3.16 5.60 -18.62
CA PHE A 217 2.51 5.94 -17.36
C PHE A 217 1.20 5.19 -17.24
N ILE A 218 1.12 4.30 -16.26
CA ILE A 218 -0.03 3.42 -16.02
C ILE A 218 -0.74 3.89 -14.75
N GLU A 219 -1.99 4.31 -14.88
CA GLU A 219 -2.88 4.44 -13.74
C GLU A 219 -3.50 3.08 -13.43
N PHE A 220 -3.28 2.58 -12.21
CA PHE A 220 -3.75 1.27 -11.79
C PHE A 220 -4.77 1.35 -10.66
N ASN A 221 -5.65 0.36 -10.60
CA ASN A 221 -6.63 0.19 -9.55
C ASN A 221 -5.93 -0.21 -8.23
N GLN A 222 -5.75 0.77 -7.35
CA GLN A 222 -5.12 0.60 -6.05
C GLN A 222 -6.08 -0.05 -5.03
N SER A 223 -7.39 0.06 -5.26
CA SER A 223 -8.42 -0.54 -4.40
C SER A 223 -8.35 -2.08 -4.35
N GLU A 224 -7.66 -2.71 -5.29
CA GLU A 224 -7.34 -4.13 -5.23
C GLU A 224 -6.53 -4.51 -3.98
N PHE A 225 -5.71 -3.60 -3.49
CA PHE A 225 -4.77 -3.87 -2.39
C PHE A 225 -5.26 -3.32 -1.05
N ILE A 226 -6.17 -2.34 -1.06
CA ILE A 226 -6.64 -1.68 0.15
C ILE A 226 -7.93 -0.89 -0.07
N SER A 227 -8.79 -0.86 0.95
CA SER A 227 -9.94 0.02 1.03
C SER A 227 -9.97 0.73 2.38
N ASN A 228 -10.33 2.01 2.42
CA ASN A 228 -10.62 2.78 3.65
C ASN A 228 -9.48 2.91 4.70
N HIS A 229 -8.28 3.33 4.27
CA HIS A 229 -7.14 3.58 5.16
C HIS A 229 -6.29 4.78 4.73
N GLY A 230 -6.96 5.84 4.27
CA GLY A 230 -6.28 7.05 3.75
C GLY A 230 -5.52 6.84 2.43
N MET A 231 -5.69 5.70 1.77
CA MET A 231 -5.14 5.44 0.43
C MET A 231 -6.18 5.73 -0.66
N ALA A 232 -5.73 6.20 -1.82
CA ALA A 232 -6.61 6.47 -2.97
C ALA A 232 -7.09 5.18 -3.64
N THR A 233 -8.12 5.31 -4.48
CA THR A 233 -8.65 4.21 -5.29
C THR A 233 -7.74 3.86 -6.46
N THR A 234 -6.95 4.83 -6.94
CA THR A 234 -5.96 4.62 -8.01
C THR A 234 -4.55 4.95 -7.54
N GLY A 235 -3.58 4.32 -8.18
CA GLY A 235 -2.15 4.59 -8.04
C GLY A 235 -1.50 4.72 -9.42
N TRP A 236 -0.22 5.08 -9.46
CA TRP A 236 0.50 5.26 -10.72
C TRP A 236 1.75 4.39 -10.81
N ALA A 237 2.12 3.99 -12.01
CA ALA A 237 3.40 3.37 -12.29
C ALA A 237 4.00 3.97 -13.56
N TYR A 238 5.33 4.04 -13.62
CA TYR A 238 6.05 4.26 -14.86
C TYR A 238 6.79 2.98 -15.24
N VAL A 239 6.44 2.42 -16.40
CA VAL A 239 7.00 1.16 -16.91
C VAL A 239 7.74 1.43 -18.20
N PRO A 240 9.09 1.44 -18.19
CA PRO A 240 9.88 1.57 -19.41
C PRO A 240 9.47 0.54 -20.46
N GLN A 241 9.57 0.89 -21.75
CA GLN A 241 9.11 0.03 -22.84
C GLN A 241 9.69 -1.40 -22.77
N ALA A 242 10.98 -1.51 -22.41
CA ALA A 242 11.66 -2.80 -22.27
C ALA A 242 11.11 -3.69 -21.15
N CYS A 243 10.41 -3.10 -20.17
CA CYS A 243 9.83 -3.76 -19.00
C CYS A 243 8.35 -4.11 -19.16
N GLN A 244 7.69 -3.63 -20.21
CA GLN A 244 6.26 -3.88 -20.46
C GLN A 244 6.01 -5.34 -20.88
N ALA A 245 4.74 -5.76 -20.89
CA ALA A 245 4.33 -7.08 -21.36
C ALA A 245 4.79 -7.32 -22.81
N GLY A 246 5.50 -8.42 -23.06
CA GLY A 246 6.14 -8.71 -24.35
C GLY A 246 7.58 -8.18 -24.49
N GLY A 247 8.06 -7.37 -23.54
CA GLY A 247 9.47 -7.02 -23.39
C GLY A 247 10.31 -8.21 -22.90
N THR A 248 11.62 -8.20 -23.21
CA THR A 248 12.55 -9.29 -22.85
C THR A 248 13.41 -8.98 -21.62
N ALA A 249 13.44 -7.72 -21.19
CA ALA A 249 14.34 -7.26 -20.13
C ALA A 249 13.87 -7.75 -18.75
N THR A 250 14.83 -8.16 -17.91
CA THR A 250 14.63 -8.20 -16.47
C THR A 250 14.87 -6.80 -15.93
N CYS A 251 13.89 -6.25 -15.23
CA CYS A 251 13.87 -4.88 -14.75
C CYS A 251 14.05 -4.80 -13.24
N LYS A 252 14.43 -3.62 -12.76
CA LYS A 252 14.51 -3.27 -11.34
C LYS A 252 13.18 -2.63 -10.92
N LEU A 253 12.92 -2.51 -9.63
CA LEU A 253 11.74 -1.84 -9.10
C LEU A 253 12.14 -0.80 -8.06
N HIS A 254 11.62 0.41 -8.20
CA HIS A 254 11.75 1.46 -7.21
C HIS A 254 10.37 2.00 -6.82
N VAL A 255 10.04 1.98 -5.54
CA VAL A 255 8.80 2.57 -5.02
C VAL A 255 9.08 4.03 -4.64
N VAL A 256 8.25 4.96 -5.11
CA VAL A 256 8.41 6.39 -4.89
C VAL A 256 7.18 6.95 -4.17
N LEU A 257 7.40 7.44 -2.95
CA LEU A 257 6.33 7.87 -2.06
C LEU A 257 6.31 9.40 -1.93
N HIS A 258 5.21 9.99 -2.38
CA HIS A 258 4.97 11.43 -2.25
C HIS A 258 4.82 11.85 -0.79
N GLY A 259 5.04 13.14 -0.50
CA GLY A 259 4.83 13.72 0.81
C GLY A 259 3.37 14.11 1.08
N CYS A 260 3.13 14.76 2.22
CA CYS A 260 1.82 15.32 2.52
C CYS A 260 1.38 16.34 1.45
N LYS A 261 0.10 16.35 1.10
CA LYS A 261 -0.47 17.24 0.07
C LYS A 261 0.22 17.15 -1.31
N GLN A 262 0.70 15.96 -1.66
CA GLN A 262 1.34 15.68 -2.96
C GLN A 262 0.73 14.47 -3.68
N ASN A 263 -0.42 13.98 -3.21
CA ASN A 263 -1.16 12.98 -3.99
C ASN A 263 -1.78 13.63 -5.24
N VAL A 264 -2.30 12.80 -6.14
CA VAL A 264 -2.86 13.28 -7.43
C VAL A 264 -4.05 14.22 -7.25
N ASN A 265 -4.81 14.15 -6.17
CA ASN A 265 -5.90 15.11 -5.94
C ASN A 265 -5.37 16.50 -5.56
N ASP A 266 -4.24 16.56 -4.84
CA ASP A 266 -3.66 17.82 -4.37
C ASP A 266 -2.80 18.52 -5.43
N VAL A 267 -2.01 17.76 -6.21
CA VAL A 267 -1.03 18.34 -7.16
C VAL A 267 -1.12 17.77 -8.58
N GLN A 268 -2.19 17.05 -8.91
CA GLN A 268 -2.32 16.31 -10.16
C GLN A 268 -1.13 15.32 -10.32
N GLN A 269 -0.74 15.00 -11.54
CA GLN A 269 0.36 14.06 -11.79
C GLN A 269 1.75 14.69 -11.64
N GLN A 270 1.88 15.90 -11.07
CA GLN A 270 3.16 16.61 -11.00
C GLN A 270 4.22 15.81 -10.23
N TYR A 271 3.87 15.18 -9.10
CA TYR A 271 4.83 14.36 -8.36
C TYR A 271 5.23 13.09 -9.12
N VAL A 272 4.27 12.45 -9.80
CA VAL A 272 4.52 11.26 -10.61
C VAL A 272 5.44 11.59 -11.78
N ARG A 273 5.26 12.75 -12.43
CA ARG A 273 5.93 13.08 -13.70
C ARG A 273 7.25 13.84 -13.52
N ASN A 274 7.30 14.75 -12.55
CA ASN A 274 8.27 15.85 -12.55
C ASN A 274 9.26 15.80 -11.37
N THR A 275 9.40 14.65 -10.72
CA THR A 275 10.38 14.44 -9.63
C THR A 275 11.74 13.93 -10.12
N GLY A 276 11.93 13.82 -11.42
CA GLY A 276 13.20 13.42 -12.06
C GLY A 276 13.42 11.90 -12.20
N TYR A 277 12.75 11.07 -11.40
CA TYR A 277 12.94 9.60 -11.39
C TYR A 277 12.75 8.94 -12.76
N ASN A 278 11.67 9.27 -13.48
CA ASN A 278 11.29 8.54 -14.70
C ASN A 278 12.34 8.63 -15.82
N ARG A 279 13.06 9.74 -15.92
CA ARG A 279 14.13 9.95 -16.92
C ARG A 279 15.29 8.97 -16.72
N TRP A 280 15.63 8.71 -15.46
CA TRP A 280 16.60 7.68 -15.10
C TRP A 280 16.02 6.28 -15.30
N ALA A 281 14.75 6.08 -14.93
CA ALA A 281 14.07 4.81 -15.04
C ALA A 281 14.04 4.27 -16.48
N ASP A 282 13.70 5.15 -17.43
CA ASP A 282 13.52 4.84 -18.84
C ASP A 282 14.79 4.30 -19.52
N SER A 283 15.95 4.85 -19.14
CA SER A 283 17.26 4.49 -19.69
C SER A 283 17.94 3.33 -18.94
N ASN A 284 17.33 2.84 -17.85
CA ASN A 284 17.98 1.90 -16.92
C ASN A 284 17.13 0.69 -16.53
N ASN A 285 16.03 0.43 -17.25
CA ASN A 285 15.11 -0.67 -16.98
C ASN A 285 14.63 -0.70 -15.52
N ILE A 286 14.26 0.46 -14.99
CA ILE A 286 13.71 0.59 -13.63
C ILE A 286 12.23 0.89 -13.75
N VAL A 287 11.40 0.02 -13.20
CA VAL A 287 9.97 0.29 -13.02
C VAL A 287 9.81 1.19 -11.80
N MET A 288 9.06 2.28 -11.94
CA MET A 288 8.73 3.17 -10.83
C MET A 288 7.29 2.92 -10.40
N LEU A 289 7.08 2.62 -9.12
CA LEU A 289 5.74 2.47 -8.53
C LEU A 289 5.45 3.70 -7.67
N TYR A 290 4.33 4.36 -7.90
CA TYR A 290 3.86 5.56 -7.20
C TYR A 290 2.51 5.30 -6.52
N PRO A 291 2.49 4.58 -5.38
CA PRO A 291 1.29 4.46 -4.55
C PRO A 291 0.78 5.85 -4.15
N GLN A 292 -0.53 5.98 -3.95
CA GLN A 292 -1.18 7.26 -3.67
C GLN A 292 -1.97 7.22 -2.37
N THR A 293 -1.78 8.23 -1.53
CA THR A 293 -2.73 8.55 -0.46
C THR A 293 -3.98 9.23 -1.05
N SER A 294 -5.02 9.40 -0.25
CA SER A 294 -6.24 10.14 -0.61
C SER A 294 -6.46 11.36 0.29
N LEU A 295 -7.44 12.18 -0.08
CA LEU A 295 -7.91 13.29 0.75
C LEU A 295 -8.51 12.83 2.10
N ALA A 296 -8.82 11.54 2.25
CA ALA A 296 -9.29 10.97 3.51
C ALA A 296 -8.14 10.73 4.52
N ALA A 297 -6.87 10.69 4.06
CA ALA A 297 -5.73 10.66 4.96
C ALA A 297 -5.56 11.99 5.68
N THR A 298 -5.07 11.95 6.93
CA THR A 298 -4.76 13.19 7.66
C THR A 298 -3.69 13.98 6.90
N ASN A 299 -4.05 15.20 6.47
CA ASN A 299 -3.22 16.06 5.61
C ASN A 299 -2.74 15.41 4.31
N SER A 300 -3.47 14.43 3.77
CA SER A 300 -3.05 13.62 2.62
C SER A 300 -1.69 12.92 2.84
N CYS A 301 -1.26 12.74 4.08
CA CYS A 301 0.02 12.13 4.43
C CYS A 301 -0.06 10.60 4.42
N TRP A 302 1.10 9.95 4.35
CA TRP A 302 1.23 8.54 4.75
C TRP A 302 1.11 8.40 6.27
N ASP A 303 0.67 7.24 6.76
CA ASP A 303 0.60 6.96 8.20
C ASP A 303 1.98 6.63 8.77
N TRP A 304 2.58 7.65 9.39
CA TRP A 304 3.87 7.56 10.07
C TRP A 304 3.80 7.95 11.56
N TRP A 305 2.61 8.23 12.08
CA TRP A 305 2.41 8.52 13.50
C TRP A 305 1.24 7.77 14.14
N GLY A 306 0.62 6.85 13.42
CA GLY A 306 -0.44 5.98 13.91
C GLY A 306 -1.82 6.63 13.92
N TYR A 307 -2.09 7.55 12.98
CA TYR A 307 -3.43 8.15 12.88
C TYR A 307 -4.47 7.19 12.31
N ASP A 308 -4.04 6.20 11.51
CA ASP A 308 -4.91 5.19 10.90
C ASP A 308 -4.85 3.88 11.69
N SER A 309 -3.65 3.45 12.09
CA SER A 309 -3.47 2.17 12.80
C SER A 309 -2.39 2.23 13.87
N ALA A 310 -2.61 1.59 15.01
CA ALA A 310 -1.57 1.37 16.03
C ALA A 310 -0.39 0.52 15.51
N ASN A 311 -0.58 -0.23 14.41
CA ASN A 311 0.44 -1.05 13.78
C ASN A 311 1.11 -0.38 12.57
N TYR A 312 0.94 0.93 12.38
CA TYR A 312 1.42 1.68 11.22
C TYR A 312 2.89 1.44 10.81
N SER A 313 3.79 1.18 11.77
CA SER A 313 5.21 0.88 11.50
C SER A 313 5.55 -0.62 11.46
N LYS A 314 4.58 -1.53 11.58
CA LYS A 314 4.79 -3.00 11.56
C LYS A 314 4.27 -3.59 10.25
N LYS A 315 4.67 -4.82 9.89
CA LYS A 315 4.16 -5.50 8.68
C LYS A 315 2.63 -5.58 8.59
N SER A 316 1.91 -5.52 9.71
CA SER A 316 0.44 -5.50 9.71
C SER A 316 -0.17 -4.10 9.52
N GLY A 317 0.64 -3.05 9.39
CA GLY A 317 0.20 -1.69 9.09
C GLY A 317 -0.51 -1.64 7.73
N PRO A 318 -1.77 -1.17 7.64
CA PRO A 318 -2.59 -1.29 6.43
C PRO A 318 -1.93 -0.69 5.18
N GLN A 319 -1.42 0.54 5.28
CA GLN A 319 -0.78 1.21 4.14
C GLN A 319 0.50 0.49 3.68
N MET A 320 1.33 0.02 4.62
CA MET A 320 2.55 -0.71 4.26
C MET A 320 2.25 -2.06 3.64
N ALA A 321 1.29 -2.81 4.19
CA ALA A 321 0.87 -4.09 3.65
C ALA A 321 0.32 -3.95 2.22
N ALA A 322 -0.41 -2.87 1.94
CA ALA A 322 -0.91 -2.58 0.60
C ALA A 322 0.24 -2.27 -0.38
N ILE A 323 1.19 -1.40 -0.01
CA ILE A 323 2.34 -1.09 -0.85
C ILE A 323 3.17 -2.36 -1.12
N LYS A 324 3.37 -3.19 -0.09
CA LYS A 324 4.05 -4.47 -0.21
C LYS A 324 3.32 -5.40 -1.20
N ALA A 325 2.00 -5.48 -1.12
CA ALA A 325 1.20 -6.29 -2.05
C ALA A 325 1.28 -5.77 -3.49
N MET A 326 1.35 -4.45 -3.69
CA MET A 326 1.61 -3.85 -5.01
C MET A 326 3.00 -4.24 -5.55
N VAL A 327 4.04 -4.17 -4.70
CA VAL A 327 5.40 -4.62 -5.05
C VAL A 327 5.40 -6.10 -5.45
N ASP A 328 4.71 -6.95 -4.69
CA ASP A 328 4.59 -8.38 -4.99
C ASP A 328 3.86 -8.63 -6.31
N ARG A 329 2.78 -7.88 -6.58
CA ARG A 329 2.08 -7.94 -7.86
C ARG A 329 3.01 -7.59 -9.01
N VAL A 330 3.70 -6.45 -8.93
CA VAL A 330 4.62 -6.00 -10.00
C VAL A 330 5.73 -7.00 -10.22
N GLY A 331 6.25 -7.62 -9.16
CA GLY A 331 7.31 -8.62 -9.27
C GLY A 331 6.89 -10.04 -9.65
N SER A 332 5.61 -10.28 -10.00
CA SER A 332 5.10 -11.63 -10.27
C SER A 332 5.11 -12.05 -11.75
N GLY A 333 5.51 -11.18 -12.68
CA GLY A 333 5.43 -11.44 -14.14
C GLY A 333 6.74 -11.82 -14.81
N GLY A 334 7.86 -11.73 -14.11
CA GLY A 334 9.10 -12.37 -14.52
C GLY A 334 8.99 -13.81 -14.22
N THR A 335 9.61 -14.64 -15.08
CA THR A 335 9.89 -16.06 -14.85
C THR A 335 9.57 -16.40 -13.40
N THR A 336 8.49 -17.16 -13.21
CA THR A 336 8.45 -18.13 -12.11
C THR A 336 9.90 -18.41 -11.75
N ASN A 337 10.33 -18.14 -10.51
CA ASN A 337 11.42 -18.96 -9.95
C ASN A 337 11.18 -20.34 -10.55
N PRO A 338 12.16 -20.94 -11.27
CA PRO A 338 11.94 -22.20 -12.00
C PRO A 338 11.06 -23.02 -11.07
N PRO A 339 9.81 -23.36 -11.47
CA PRO A 339 8.73 -23.67 -10.55
C PRO A 339 9.38 -24.40 -9.42
N VAL A 340 9.38 -23.82 -8.21
CA VAL A 340 9.98 -24.52 -7.08
C VAL A 340 9.42 -25.91 -7.24
N ASP A 341 10.28 -26.93 -7.34
CA ASP A 341 9.89 -28.31 -7.70
C ASP A 341 9.10 -28.95 -6.54
N LEU A 342 8.26 -28.13 -5.90
CA LEU A 342 7.13 -28.45 -5.09
C LEU A 342 6.08 -29.03 -6.03
N PRO A 343 5.82 -30.33 -5.93
CA PRO A 343 4.76 -30.94 -6.70
C PRO A 343 3.42 -30.29 -6.35
N ALA A 344 2.49 -30.39 -7.29
CA ALA A 344 1.13 -29.92 -7.08
C ALA A 344 0.53 -30.58 -5.81
N PRO A 345 -0.09 -29.81 -4.89
CA PRO A 345 -0.83 -30.40 -3.79
C PRO A 345 -1.85 -31.42 -4.29
N THR A 346 -1.81 -32.62 -3.71
CA THR A 346 -2.73 -33.71 -4.05
C THR A 346 -3.88 -33.78 -3.03
N GLY A 347 -4.94 -34.51 -3.36
CA GLY A 347 -6.08 -34.70 -2.45
C GLY A 347 -6.86 -33.42 -2.15
N VAL A 348 -6.82 -32.43 -3.05
CA VAL A 348 -7.61 -31.21 -2.90
C VAL A 348 -9.09 -31.60 -2.88
N SER A 349 -9.78 -31.19 -1.82
CA SER A 349 -11.16 -31.57 -1.55
C SER A 349 -11.90 -30.43 -0.89
N THR A 350 -13.22 -30.41 -1.09
CA THR A 350 -14.13 -29.44 -0.48
C THR A 350 -15.04 -30.16 0.51
N SER A 351 -15.29 -29.54 1.67
CA SER A 351 -16.13 -30.09 2.73
C SER A 351 -16.78 -28.98 3.55
N GLY A 352 -17.71 -29.33 4.45
CA GLY A 352 -18.29 -28.37 5.39
C GLY A 352 -19.00 -27.19 4.72
N ALA A 353 -19.65 -27.44 3.57
CA ALA A 353 -20.40 -26.44 2.84
C ALA A 353 -21.45 -25.77 3.75
N THR A 354 -21.46 -24.44 3.77
CA THR A 354 -22.55 -23.65 4.34
C THR A 354 -23.19 -22.82 3.23
N ALA A 355 -24.14 -21.95 3.59
CA ALA A 355 -24.70 -20.99 2.63
C ALA A 355 -23.68 -19.92 2.18
N SER A 356 -22.57 -19.73 2.91
CA SER A 356 -21.62 -18.65 2.64
C SER A 356 -20.14 -19.01 2.83
N SER A 357 -19.83 -20.29 3.04
CA SER A 357 -18.45 -20.76 3.23
C SER A 357 -18.26 -22.19 2.74
N MET A 358 -17.00 -22.52 2.48
CA MET A 358 -16.53 -23.88 2.14
C MET A 358 -15.18 -24.11 2.81
N ALA A 359 -14.94 -25.31 3.34
CA ALA A 359 -13.61 -25.72 3.79
C ALA A 359 -12.90 -26.47 2.65
N ILE A 360 -11.66 -26.08 2.37
CA ILE A 360 -10.79 -26.66 1.36
C ILE A 360 -9.64 -27.35 2.09
N GLY A 361 -9.43 -28.65 1.84
CA GLY A 361 -8.35 -29.44 2.42
C GLY A 361 -7.47 -30.05 1.34
N TRP A 362 -6.20 -30.30 1.65
CA TRP A 362 -5.22 -30.93 0.75
C TRP A 362 -4.14 -31.69 1.54
N ASN A 363 -3.33 -32.49 0.83
CA ASN A 363 -2.17 -33.15 1.42
C ASN A 363 -0.96 -32.22 1.49
N ALA A 364 -0.15 -32.37 2.55
CA ALA A 364 1.10 -31.63 2.68
C ALA A 364 2.07 -31.93 1.52
N VAL A 365 2.74 -30.89 1.04
CA VAL A 365 3.80 -30.97 0.02
C VAL A 365 5.16 -30.82 0.71
N SER A 366 6.05 -31.80 0.49
CA SER A 366 7.43 -31.73 1.01
C SER A 366 8.16 -30.51 0.44
N GLY A 367 8.84 -29.76 1.30
CA GLY A 367 9.53 -28.52 0.92
C GLY A 367 8.66 -27.26 0.87
N ALA A 368 7.34 -27.38 1.05
CA ALA A 368 6.45 -26.22 1.10
C ALA A 368 6.56 -25.51 2.46
N ALA A 369 6.81 -24.20 2.45
CA ALA A 369 6.73 -23.36 3.64
C ALA A 369 5.31 -22.83 3.88
N SER A 370 4.50 -22.73 2.82
CA SER A 370 3.11 -22.28 2.88
C SER A 370 2.31 -22.72 1.64
N TYR A 371 1.03 -22.35 1.58
CA TYR A 371 0.12 -22.62 0.48
C TYR A 371 -0.71 -21.38 0.15
N ASN A 372 -1.13 -21.29 -1.11
CA ASN A 372 -2.07 -20.30 -1.60
C ASN A 372 -3.27 -20.99 -2.26
N VAL A 373 -4.46 -20.48 -1.97
CA VAL A 373 -5.74 -21.04 -2.41
C VAL A 373 -6.38 -20.07 -3.38
N TYR A 374 -6.89 -20.60 -4.49
CA TYR A 374 -7.47 -19.84 -5.58
C TYR A 374 -8.91 -20.27 -5.82
N ARG A 375 -9.85 -19.33 -5.76
CA ARG A 375 -11.26 -19.51 -6.14
C ARG A 375 -11.47 -19.01 -7.56
N ASN A 376 -11.92 -19.88 -8.46
CA ASN A 376 -12.17 -19.56 -9.87
C ASN A 376 -10.97 -18.84 -10.53
N GLY A 377 -9.75 -19.27 -10.20
CA GLY A 377 -8.50 -18.68 -10.70
C GLY A 377 -7.99 -17.44 -9.97
N ASN A 378 -8.74 -16.87 -9.02
CA ASN A 378 -8.32 -15.70 -8.22
C ASN A 378 -7.87 -16.13 -6.82
N LYS A 379 -6.76 -15.57 -6.34
CA LYS A 379 -6.24 -15.88 -5.00
C LYS A 379 -7.21 -15.40 -3.91
N THR A 380 -7.50 -16.26 -2.95
CA THR A 380 -8.53 -16.01 -1.92
C THR A 380 -7.94 -15.69 -0.55
N ASN A 381 -6.77 -16.25 -0.22
CA ASN A 381 -6.10 -16.00 1.05
C ASN A 381 -5.22 -14.74 0.98
N ALA A 382 -5.40 -13.82 1.92
CA ALA A 382 -4.60 -12.59 2.01
C ALA A 382 -3.17 -12.86 2.54
N LEU A 383 -3.03 -13.78 3.49
CA LEU A 383 -1.76 -14.24 4.03
C LEU A 383 -1.48 -15.69 3.61
N PRO A 384 -0.21 -16.11 3.45
CA PRO A 384 0.13 -17.49 3.14
C PRO A 384 -0.41 -18.47 4.19
N VAL A 385 -0.98 -19.59 3.75
CA VAL A 385 -1.56 -20.60 4.64
C VAL A 385 -0.48 -21.60 5.04
N THR A 386 -0.20 -21.77 6.33
CA THR A 386 0.80 -22.75 6.82
C THR A 386 0.20 -24.10 7.18
N ALA A 387 -1.13 -24.17 7.33
CA ALA A 387 -1.88 -25.41 7.48
C ALA A 387 -2.19 -26.04 6.11
N THR A 388 -2.71 -27.27 6.13
CA THR A 388 -3.17 -27.98 4.92
C THR A 388 -4.69 -27.89 4.73
N ASN A 389 -5.29 -26.83 5.26
CA ASN A 389 -6.69 -26.51 5.10
C ASN A 389 -6.91 -24.99 5.10
N PHE A 390 -7.99 -24.54 4.45
CA PHE A 390 -8.41 -23.15 4.39
C PHE A 390 -9.93 -23.07 4.29
N THR A 391 -10.56 -22.20 5.09
CA THR A 391 -11.99 -21.91 4.98
C THR A 391 -12.20 -20.66 4.15
N ASP A 392 -12.75 -20.83 2.95
CA ASP A 392 -13.20 -19.73 2.10
C ASP A 392 -14.56 -19.24 2.59
N THR A 393 -14.71 -17.93 2.80
CA THR A 393 -15.92 -17.28 3.33
C THR A 393 -16.42 -16.18 2.38
N GLY A 394 -17.66 -15.70 2.60
CA GLY A 394 -18.28 -14.68 1.75
C GLY A 394 -18.78 -15.23 0.41
N LEU A 395 -19.06 -16.53 0.33
CA LEU A 395 -19.62 -17.18 -0.86
C LEU A 395 -21.11 -16.87 -0.99
N ALA A 396 -21.62 -16.87 -2.23
CA ALA A 396 -23.05 -16.83 -2.48
C ALA A 396 -23.66 -18.22 -2.22
N ALA A 397 -24.90 -18.25 -1.73
CA ALA A 397 -25.64 -19.48 -1.51
C ALA A 397 -26.02 -20.18 -2.83
N SER A 398 -26.28 -21.48 -2.79
CA SER A 398 -26.62 -22.32 -3.96
C SER A 398 -25.68 -22.13 -5.16
N THR A 399 -24.41 -21.81 -4.92
CA THR A 399 -23.45 -21.44 -5.96
C THR A 399 -22.28 -22.43 -5.95
N THR A 400 -21.97 -22.97 -7.13
CA THR A 400 -20.80 -23.84 -7.32
C THR A 400 -19.56 -22.99 -7.56
N TYR A 401 -18.52 -23.27 -6.79
CA TYR A 401 -17.20 -22.68 -6.96
C TYR A 401 -16.17 -23.77 -7.22
N SER A 402 -15.04 -23.38 -7.82
CA SER A 402 -13.91 -24.24 -8.06
C SER A 402 -12.68 -23.69 -7.36
N TRP A 403 -11.95 -24.56 -6.66
CA TRP A 403 -10.74 -24.21 -5.92
C TRP A 403 -9.53 -25.00 -6.42
N THR A 404 -8.41 -24.31 -6.55
CA THR A 404 -7.09 -24.90 -6.76
C THR A 404 -6.13 -24.42 -5.68
N VAL A 405 -5.12 -25.22 -5.37
CA VAL A 405 -4.11 -24.91 -4.35
C VAL A 405 -2.73 -25.00 -4.97
N ARG A 406 -1.83 -24.10 -4.56
CA ARG A 406 -0.41 -24.12 -4.89
C ARG A 406 0.40 -24.13 -3.61
N ALA A 407 1.39 -25.01 -3.52
CA ALA A 407 2.42 -24.94 -2.50
C ALA A 407 3.38 -23.77 -2.81
N ALA A 408 3.96 -23.16 -1.77
CA ALA A 408 4.91 -22.08 -1.90
C ALA A 408 6.14 -22.28 -0.98
N ASP A 409 7.32 -21.89 -1.46
CA ASP A 409 8.57 -21.95 -0.70
C ASP A 409 8.70 -20.83 0.35
N GLY A 410 9.83 -20.80 1.07
CA GLY A 410 10.11 -19.78 2.09
C GLY A 410 10.22 -18.34 1.56
N ASN A 411 10.35 -18.16 0.24
CA ASN A 411 10.37 -16.87 -0.44
C ASN A 411 8.99 -16.51 -1.06
N GLY A 412 7.99 -17.37 -0.85
CA GLY A 412 6.63 -17.21 -1.38
C GLY A 412 6.50 -17.56 -2.87
N ALA A 413 7.47 -18.24 -3.48
CA ALA A 413 7.37 -18.70 -4.86
C ALA A 413 6.53 -19.97 -4.95
N GLU A 414 5.55 -20.00 -5.86
CA GLU A 414 4.58 -21.08 -5.98
C GLU A 414 5.01 -22.19 -6.95
N GLY A 415 4.71 -23.44 -6.59
CA GLY A 415 4.90 -24.63 -7.42
C GLY A 415 3.74 -24.90 -8.38
N ALA A 416 3.62 -26.16 -8.81
CA ALA A 416 2.57 -26.60 -9.73
C ALA A 416 1.16 -26.44 -9.13
N VAL A 417 0.18 -26.16 -10.00
CA VAL A 417 -1.24 -26.06 -9.61
C VAL A 417 -1.82 -27.44 -9.34
N SER A 418 -2.60 -27.58 -8.28
CA SER A 418 -3.37 -28.79 -8.01
C SER A 418 -4.42 -29.07 -9.09
N ALA A 419 -4.92 -30.30 -9.11
CA ALA A 419 -6.24 -30.57 -9.68
C ALA A 419 -7.29 -29.70 -8.95
N ALA A 420 -8.30 -29.23 -9.69
CA ALA A 420 -9.36 -28.43 -9.13
C ALA A 420 -10.34 -29.32 -8.32
N ALA A 421 -10.77 -28.82 -7.17
CA ALA A 421 -11.89 -29.37 -6.43
C ALA A 421 -13.07 -28.39 -6.52
N SER A 422 -14.26 -28.90 -6.76
CA SER A 422 -15.47 -28.08 -6.86
C SER A 422 -16.45 -28.44 -5.77
N GLY A 423 -17.16 -27.44 -5.27
CA GLY A 423 -18.18 -27.62 -4.25
C GLY A 423 -19.29 -26.58 -4.41
N THR A 424 -20.51 -27.00 -4.10
CA THR A 424 -21.69 -26.14 -4.13
C THR A 424 -22.04 -25.73 -2.71
N THR A 425 -22.14 -24.42 -2.46
CA THR A 425 -22.65 -23.92 -1.19
C THR A 425 -24.09 -24.40 -0.99
N LEU A 426 -24.47 -24.59 0.27
CA LEU A 426 -25.85 -24.92 0.58
C LEU A 426 -26.76 -23.79 0.11
N ALA A 427 -28.02 -24.13 -0.14
CA ALA A 427 -29.03 -23.09 -0.23
C ALA A 427 -28.97 -22.23 1.04
N ALA A 428 -29.21 -20.93 0.89
CA ALA A 428 -29.50 -20.09 2.04
C ALA A 428 -30.67 -20.80 2.72
N SER A 429 -30.47 -21.24 3.96
CA SER A 429 -31.50 -22.01 4.65
C SER A 429 -32.76 -21.16 4.67
N GLY A 430 -33.72 -21.51 3.82
CA GLY A 430 -35.09 -21.06 3.96
C GLY A 430 -35.55 -21.58 5.32
N GLY A 431 -35.64 -20.67 6.28
CA GLY A 431 -36.29 -20.84 7.57
C GLY A 431 -36.14 -22.22 8.23
N GLY A 432 -35.11 -22.39 9.05
CA GLY A 432 -35.40 -22.98 10.35
C GLY A 432 -36.48 -22.09 10.99
N THR A 433 -37.51 -22.68 11.61
CA THR A 433 -38.47 -21.92 12.42
C THR A 433 -37.70 -21.09 13.43
N GLY A 434 -37.43 -19.84 13.10
CA GLY A 434 -36.59 -18.96 13.90
C GLY A 434 -37.20 -18.92 15.29
N THR A 435 -36.43 -19.32 16.30
CA THR A 435 -36.88 -19.25 17.68
C THR A 435 -37.15 -17.77 17.97
N CYS A 436 -38.43 -17.41 18.09
CA CYS A 436 -38.79 -16.09 18.52
C CYS A 436 -38.54 -16.00 20.03
N THR A 437 -37.88 -14.92 20.45
CA THR A 437 -37.77 -14.59 21.88
C THR A 437 -38.34 -13.21 22.08
N THR A 438 -39.33 -13.09 22.95
CA THR A 438 -39.82 -11.80 23.45
C THR A 438 -39.23 -11.55 24.82
N ALA A 439 -38.46 -10.48 24.97
CA ALA A 439 -37.88 -10.09 26.25
C ALA A 439 -37.67 -8.57 26.29
N SER A 440 -37.24 -8.05 27.43
CA SER A 440 -36.82 -6.66 27.53
C SER A 440 -35.54 -6.42 26.75
N ASN A 441 -35.36 -5.18 26.29
CA ASN A 441 -34.15 -4.76 25.57
C ASN A 441 -32.88 -5.04 26.37
N TYR A 442 -32.94 -4.90 27.71
CA TYR A 442 -31.88 -5.35 28.62
C TYR A 442 -31.61 -6.85 28.48
N ALA A 443 -32.63 -7.70 28.59
CA ALA A 443 -32.50 -9.15 28.53
C ALA A 443 -32.04 -9.65 27.14
N HIS A 444 -32.42 -8.98 26.05
CA HIS A 444 -31.90 -9.28 24.71
C HIS A 444 -30.40 -9.00 24.59
N THR A 445 -29.93 -7.90 25.18
CA THR A 445 -28.50 -7.54 25.19
C THR A 445 -27.70 -8.55 26.01
N MET A 446 -28.17 -8.88 27.22
CA MET A 446 -27.48 -9.83 28.11
C MET A 446 -27.39 -11.24 27.52
N ALA A 447 -28.32 -11.62 26.66
CA ALA A 447 -28.34 -12.91 26.00
C ALA A 447 -27.70 -12.92 24.60
N GLY A 448 -27.02 -11.84 24.21
CA GLY A 448 -26.33 -11.74 22.92
C GLY A 448 -27.24 -11.71 21.70
N ARG A 449 -28.53 -11.36 21.87
CA ARG A 449 -29.49 -11.20 20.74
C ARG A 449 -29.54 -9.76 20.21
N ALA A 450 -29.02 -8.80 20.97
CA ALA A 450 -28.98 -7.37 20.67
C ALA A 450 -27.71 -6.73 21.25
N TYR A 451 -27.41 -5.50 20.86
CA TYR A 451 -26.34 -4.69 21.42
C TYR A 451 -26.81 -3.27 21.75
N VAL A 452 -26.03 -2.55 22.56
CA VAL A 452 -26.37 -1.20 23.04
C VAL A 452 -25.41 -0.18 22.44
N TYR A 453 -25.97 0.93 21.97
CA TYR A 453 -25.21 2.10 21.54
C TYR A 453 -25.97 3.38 21.89
N GLY A 454 -25.31 4.31 22.59
CA GLY A 454 -25.89 5.61 22.94
C GLY A 454 -27.18 5.55 23.77
N GLY A 455 -27.37 4.51 24.60
CA GLY A 455 -28.60 4.32 25.40
C GLY A 455 -29.76 3.63 24.67
N TYR A 456 -29.58 3.29 23.39
CA TYR A 456 -30.55 2.56 22.57
C TYR A 456 -30.08 1.13 22.30
N THR A 457 -31.03 0.23 22.06
CA THR A 457 -30.80 -1.19 21.76
C THR A 457 -31.05 -1.47 20.29
N PHE A 458 -30.20 -2.30 19.69
CA PHE A 458 -30.27 -2.69 18.28
C PHE A 458 -30.16 -4.21 18.15
N ALA A 459 -30.97 -4.81 17.28
CA ALA A 459 -30.94 -6.26 17.04
C ALA A 459 -29.58 -6.67 16.44
N LEU A 460 -28.96 -7.72 16.98
CA LEU A 460 -27.65 -8.17 16.52
C LEU A 460 -27.76 -8.73 15.10
N GLY A 461 -26.94 -8.24 14.18
CA GLY A 461 -26.93 -8.63 12.77
C GLY A 461 -27.76 -7.70 11.86
N SER A 462 -29.05 -7.49 12.15
CA SER A 462 -29.89 -6.63 11.31
C SER A 462 -29.80 -5.13 11.62
N ASN A 463 -29.29 -4.76 12.79
CA ASN A 463 -29.21 -3.39 13.30
C ASN A 463 -30.55 -2.65 13.36
N GLN A 464 -31.67 -3.37 13.42
CA GLN A 464 -32.99 -2.75 13.60
C GLN A 464 -33.09 -2.14 15.01
N SER A 465 -33.52 -0.87 15.07
CA SER A 465 -33.68 -0.15 16.34
C SER A 465 -34.82 -0.74 17.16
N MET A 466 -34.51 -1.11 18.40
CA MET A 466 -35.44 -1.71 19.37
C MET A 466 -35.92 -0.68 20.41
N GLY A 467 -35.44 0.57 20.35
CA GLY A 467 -35.75 1.62 21.33
C GLY A 467 -34.78 1.66 22.51
N LEU A 468 -35.20 2.22 23.63
CA LEU A 468 -34.34 2.49 24.79
C LEU A 468 -33.84 1.18 25.46
N TRP A 469 -32.58 1.17 25.90
CA TRP A 469 -32.03 0.06 26.67
C TRP A 469 -32.53 0.10 28.12
N ASN A 470 -33.58 -0.64 28.41
CA ASN A 470 -34.13 -0.78 29.77
C ASN A 470 -34.88 -2.12 29.92
N ILE A 471 -35.43 -2.34 31.12
CA ILE A 471 -36.21 -3.54 31.45
C ILE A 471 -37.71 -3.43 31.11
N PHE A 472 -38.18 -2.26 30.66
CA PHE A 472 -39.59 -1.95 30.41
C PHE A 472 -39.99 -2.05 28.93
N VAL A 473 -39.07 -1.78 28.01
CA VAL A 473 -39.27 -1.87 26.56
C VAL A 473 -38.98 -3.28 26.12
N ASN A 474 -40.00 -3.97 25.60
CA ASN A 474 -39.90 -5.34 25.12
C ASN A 474 -39.98 -5.38 23.59
N ASN A 475 -39.21 -6.27 22.98
CA ASN A 475 -39.28 -6.56 21.55
C ASN A 475 -39.28 -8.07 21.33
N THR A 476 -39.87 -8.51 20.22
CA THR A 476 -39.73 -9.90 19.75
C THR A 476 -38.65 -9.94 18.69
N LEU A 477 -37.61 -10.72 18.95
CA LEU A 477 -36.56 -10.99 17.97
C LEU A 477 -36.72 -12.39 17.40
N LYS A 478 -36.71 -12.48 16.08
CA LYS A 478 -36.64 -13.72 15.32
C LYS A 478 -35.19 -13.93 14.89
N GLN A 479 -34.60 -15.04 15.30
CA GLN A 479 -33.31 -15.47 14.78
C GLN A 479 -33.49 -16.00 13.35
N THR A 480 -32.83 -15.38 12.38
CA THR A 480 -32.93 -15.78 10.95
C THR A 480 -31.67 -16.49 10.46
N SER A 481 -30.54 -16.32 11.16
CA SER A 481 -29.35 -17.15 11.06
C SER A 481 -28.53 -17.04 12.37
N PRO A 482 -27.46 -17.84 12.57
CA PRO A 482 -26.55 -17.67 13.71
C PRO A 482 -26.10 -16.21 13.83
N ASN A 483 -26.25 -15.62 15.02
CA ASN A 483 -25.94 -14.22 15.33
C ASN A 483 -26.65 -13.16 14.46
N TYR A 484 -27.76 -13.50 13.79
CA TYR A 484 -28.56 -12.56 13.00
C TYR A 484 -30.03 -12.58 13.42
N TYR A 485 -30.48 -11.48 14.00
CA TYR A 485 -31.80 -11.30 14.57
C TYR A 485 -32.51 -10.13 13.91
N VAL A 486 -33.80 -10.29 13.63
CA VAL A 486 -34.68 -9.23 13.11
C VAL A 486 -35.84 -9.01 14.08
N ILE A 487 -36.34 -7.77 14.16
CA ILE A 487 -37.61 -7.44 14.83
C ILE A 487 -38.73 -8.08 14.00
N GLY A 488 -39.55 -8.92 14.64
CA GLY A 488 -40.67 -9.55 13.97
C GLY A 488 -41.45 -10.48 14.88
N THR A 489 -42.62 -10.90 14.41
CA THR A 489 -43.45 -11.93 15.05
C THR A 489 -43.22 -13.28 14.39
N CYS A 490 -43.45 -14.35 15.15
CA CYS A 490 -43.62 -15.70 14.60
C CYS A 490 -45.13 -16.02 14.51
N PRO A 491 -45.56 -16.96 13.64
CA PRO A 491 -46.92 -17.50 13.68
C PRO A 491 -47.29 -18.09 15.05
#